data_AF-A0A658NGU2-F1
#
_entry.id   AF-A0A658NGU2-F1
#
_cell.length_a   1.000
_cell.length_b   1.000
_cell.length_c   1.000
_cell.angle_alpha   90.00
_cell.angle_beta   90.00
_cell.angle_gamma   90.00
#
_symmetry.space_group_name_H-M   'P 1'
#
loop_
_entity.id
_entity.type
_entity.pdbx_description
1 polymer ?
#
loop_
_entity_poly.entity_id
_entity_poly.type
_entity_poly.pdbx_seq_one_letter_code
_entity_poly.pdbx_strand_id
1 'polypeptide(L)' 'IAERRKRPTDDLISTLIRAEQGEGTLTEGEVLAFSVLLLVAGNETTTNLLGNALLALTEHPAELSKVVKRPELIEGLVE' A
#
# COMPACT_ATOMS: atom_id res chain seq x y z
N ILE A 1 -11.33 13.08 -8.59
CA ILE A 1 -12.22 13.36 -7.43
C ILE A 1 -13.65 13.64 -7.88
N ALA A 2 -13.88 14.59 -8.79
CA ALA A 2 -15.22 14.91 -9.31
C ALA A 2 -16.07 13.69 -9.75
N GLU A 3 -15.48 12.71 -10.44
CA GLU A 3 -16.23 11.50 -10.83
C GLU A 3 -16.62 10.63 -9.63
N ARG A 4 -15.71 10.43 -8.66
CA ARG A 4 -15.99 9.68 -7.42
C ARG A 4 -17.00 10.38 -6.51
N ARG A 5 -17.11 11.72 -6.57
CA ARG A 5 -18.20 12.45 -5.91
C ARG A 5 -19.57 12.12 -6.54
N LYS A 6 -19.64 12.06 -7.87
CA LYS A 6 -20.89 11.77 -8.61
C LYS A 6 -21.29 10.31 -8.53
N ARG A 7 -20.29 9.40 -8.55
CA ARG A 7 -20.47 7.95 -8.55
C ARG A 7 -19.47 7.32 -7.57
N PRO A 8 -19.77 7.36 -6.26
CA PRO A 8 -18.92 6.74 -5.26
C PRO A 8 -18.79 5.24 -5.50
N THR A 9 -17.60 4.71 -5.27
CA THR A 9 -17.29 3.27 -5.34
C THR A 9 -16.72 2.79 -4.01
N ASP A 10 -16.47 1.50 -3.89
CA ASP A 10 -15.79 0.93 -2.72
C ASP A 10 -14.27 1.05 -2.89
N ASP A 11 -13.77 2.29 -2.87
CA ASP A 11 -12.34 2.56 -2.92
C ASP A 11 -11.91 3.63 -1.90
N LEU A 12 -10.60 3.72 -1.72
CA LEU A 12 -9.95 4.65 -0.80
C LEU A 12 -10.34 6.11 -1.11
N ILE A 13 -10.38 6.50 -2.38
CA ILE A 13 -10.71 7.88 -2.79
C ILE A 13 -12.14 8.23 -2.39
N SER A 14 -13.10 7.33 -2.62
CA SER A 14 -14.50 7.49 -2.22
C SER A 14 -14.66 7.46 -0.70
N THR A 15 -13.76 6.78 0.02
CA THR A 15 -13.71 6.77 1.48
C THR A 15 -13.22 8.11 2.03
N LEU A 16 -12.16 8.68 1.46
CA LEU A 16 -11.63 10.01 1.81
C LEU A 16 -12.64 11.12 1.51
N ILE A 17 -13.35 11.04 0.38
CA ILE A 17 -14.43 11.98 0.03
C ILE A 17 -15.61 11.87 1.01
N ARG A 18 -15.96 10.67 1.47
CA ARG A 18 -17.03 10.47 2.48
C ARG A 18 -16.67 11.05 3.84
N ALA A 19 -15.38 11.08 4.18
CA ALA A 19 -14.88 11.75 5.37
C ALA A 19 -15.01 13.29 5.31
N GLU A 20 -15.52 13.87 4.20
CA GLU A 20 -15.77 15.32 4.07
C GLU A 20 -17.07 15.83 4.75
N GLN A 21 -17.72 15.04 5.62
CA GLN A 21 -18.97 15.45 6.29
C GLN A 21 -18.72 15.75 7.79
N GLY A 22 -18.54 17.03 8.18
CA GLY A 22 -18.29 17.46 9.56
C GLY A 22 -17.39 18.69 9.71
N GLU A 23 -17.06 19.11 10.93
CA GLU A 23 -15.93 20.03 11.19
C GLU A 23 -14.62 19.24 11.19
N GLY A 24 -13.56 19.74 10.53
CA GLY A 24 -12.28 19.05 10.38
C GLY A 24 -12.17 18.14 9.13
N THR A 25 -13.03 18.37 8.15
CA THR A 25 -13.10 17.62 6.90
C THR A 25 -12.04 18.03 5.89
N LEU A 26 -11.52 17.05 5.13
CA LEU A 26 -10.61 17.31 4.03
C LEU A 26 -11.32 18.11 2.93
N THR A 27 -10.63 19.08 2.34
CA THR A 27 -11.01 19.71 1.08
C THR A 27 -10.66 18.79 -0.09
N GLU A 28 -11.18 19.07 -1.29
CA GLU A 28 -10.78 18.34 -2.50
C GLU A 28 -9.26 18.37 -2.73
N GLY A 29 -8.60 19.50 -2.43
CA GLY A 29 -7.15 19.63 -2.49
C GLY A 29 -6.43 18.74 -1.50
N GLU A 30 -6.94 18.63 -0.26
CA GLU A 30 -6.38 17.77 0.77
C GLU A 30 -6.62 16.28 0.48
N VAL A 31 -7.79 15.91 -0.06
CA VAL A 31 -8.05 14.53 -0.54
C VAL A 31 -7.05 14.17 -1.63
N LEU A 32 -6.79 15.06 -2.59
CA LEU A 32 -5.79 14.84 -3.64
C LEU A 32 -4.38 14.71 -3.05
N ALA A 33 -3.97 15.65 -2.19
CA ALA A 33 -2.66 15.66 -1.57
C ALA A 33 -2.42 14.37 -0.76
N PHE A 34 -3.41 13.94 0.02
CA PHE A 34 -3.33 12.71 0.80
C PHE A 34 -3.29 11.46 -0.09
N SER A 35 -4.05 11.45 -1.18
CA SER A 35 -4.01 10.35 -2.16
C SER A 35 -2.63 10.22 -2.81
N VAL A 36 -2.00 11.36 -3.15
CA VAL A 36 -0.63 11.39 -3.69
C VAL A 36 0.39 10.95 -2.63
N LEU A 37 0.24 11.41 -1.38
CA LEU A 37 1.09 10.98 -0.27
C LEU A 37 1.07 9.47 -0.11
N LEU A 38 -0.11 8.85 -0.06
CA LEU A 38 -0.26 7.41 0.09
C LEU A 38 0.33 6.64 -1.10
N LEU A 39 0.13 7.16 -2.33
CA LEU A 39 0.70 6.57 -3.53
C LEU A 39 2.23 6.54 -3.47
N VAL A 40 2.87 7.67 -3.16
CA VAL A 40 4.33 7.77 -3.12
C VAL A 40 4.89 6.95 -1.96
N ALA A 41 4.29 7.10 -0.76
CA ALA A 41 4.73 6.39 0.44
C ALA A 41 4.70 4.87 0.26
N GLY A 42 3.63 4.33 -0.35
CA GLY A 42 3.50 2.90 -0.59
C GLY A 42 4.35 2.40 -1.76
N ASN A 43 4.51 3.20 -2.82
CA ASN A 43 5.21 2.75 -4.02
C ASN A 43 6.71 2.53 -3.78
N GLU A 44 7.40 3.49 -3.19
CA GLU A 44 8.85 3.40 -3.01
C GLU A 44 9.22 2.36 -1.93
N THR A 45 8.55 2.40 -0.77
CA THR A 45 8.84 1.48 0.35
C THR A 45 8.59 0.02 -0.02
N THR A 46 7.46 -0.28 -0.66
CA THR A 46 7.13 -1.65 -1.08
C THR A 46 8.06 -2.13 -2.19
N THR A 47 8.42 -1.26 -3.14
CA THR A 47 9.39 -1.61 -4.19
C THR A 47 10.74 -1.97 -3.60
N ASN A 48 11.24 -1.16 -2.65
CA ASN A 48 12.52 -1.41 -1.99
C ASN A 48 12.47 -2.68 -1.12
N LEU A 49 11.38 -2.90 -0.38
CA LEU A 49 11.17 -4.12 0.40
C LEU A 49 11.24 -5.36 -0.48
N LEU A 50 10.48 -5.39 -1.58
CA LEU A 50 10.45 -6.54 -2.50
C LEU A 50 11.80 -6.76 -3.18
N GLY A 51 12.48 -5.68 -3.59
CA GLY A 51 13.82 -5.74 -4.17
C GLY A 51 14.85 -6.34 -3.21
N ASN A 52 14.86 -5.87 -1.96
CA ASN A 52 15.77 -6.36 -0.93
C ASN A 52 15.46 -7.80 -0.54
N ALA A 53 14.18 -8.16 -0.39
CA ALA A 53 13.76 -9.53 -0.11
C ALA A 53 14.21 -10.50 -1.23
N LEU A 54 14.02 -10.12 -2.49
CA LEU A 54 14.48 -10.92 -3.62
C LEU A 54 16.01 -11.07 -3.61
N LEU A 55 16.75 -9.98 -3.41
CA LEU A 55 18.21 -10.02 -3.31
C LEU A 55 18.66 -10.99 -2.21
N ALA A 56 18.14 -10.84 -0.99
CA ALA A 56 18.49 -11.69 0.14
C ALA A 56 18.20 -13.18 -0.15
N LEU A 57 17.04 -13.50 -0.74
CA LEU A 57 16.69 -14.88 -1.08
C LEU A 57 17.61 -15.47 -2.16
N THR A 58 18.09 -14.66 -3.10
CA THR A 58 19.06 -15.12 -4.12
C THR A 58 20.45 -15.34 -3.54
N GLU A 59 20.85 -14.57 -2.53
CA GLU A 59 22.10 -14.77 -1.78
C GLU A 59 22.02 -15.96 -0.80
N HIS A 60 20.81 -16.32 -0.36
CA HIS A 60 20.53 -17.39 0.59
C HIS A 60 19.56 -18.46 0.03
N PRO A 61 19.97 -19.25 -0.98
CA PRO A 61 19.08 -20.21 -1.67
C PRO A 61 18.53 -21.32 -0.75
N ALA A 62 19.22 -21.61 0.37
CA ALA A 62 18.71 -22.53 1.39
C ALA A 62 17.47 -21.98 2.11
N GLU A 63 17.44 -20.67 2.41
CA GLU A 63 16.29 -20.01 3.02
C GLU A 63 15.11 -19.94 2.04
N LEU A 64 15.38 -19.61 0.78
CA LEU A 64 14.37 -19.71 -0.29
C LEU A 64 13.76 -21.12 -0.37
N SER A 65 14.60 -22.17 -0.34
CA SER A 65 14.11 -23.55 -0.38
C SER A 65 13.25 -23.90 0.83
N LYS A 66 13.59 -23.39 2.03
CA LYS A 66 12.79 -23.60 3.24
C LYS A 66 11.41 -22.95 3.09
N VAL A 67 11.34 -21.67 2.73
CA VAL A 67 10.07 -20.93 2.60
C VAL A 67 9.19 -21.53 1.50
N VAL A 68 9.77 -21.95 0.36
CA VAL A 68 9.01 -22.62 -0.72
C VAL A 68 8.39 -23.94 -0.26
N LYS A 69 9.10 -24.73 0.56
CA LYS A 69 8.60 -26.00 1.10
C LYS A 69 7.64 -25.81 2.28
N ARG A 70 7.69 -24.65 2.92
CA ARG A 70 6.99 -24.32 4.17
C ARG A 70 6.42 -22.90 4.10
N PRO A 71 5.30 -22.69 3.38
CA PRO A 71 4.71 -21.36 3.18
C PRO A 71 4.32 -20.66 4.49
N GLU A 72 4.14 -21.39 5.59
CA GLU A 72 3.93 -20.81 6.91
C GLU A 72 5.11 -19.96 7.42
N LEU A 73 6.28 -20.05 6.77
CA LEU A 73 7.46 -19.24 7.10
C LEU A 73 7.47 -17.87 6.39
N ILE A 74 6.51 -17.58 5.51
CA ILE A 74 6.46 -16.31 4.78
C ILE A 74 6.31 -15.12 5.74
N GLU A 75 5.54 -15.26 6.83
CA GLU A 75 5.31 -14.18 7.79
C GLU A 75 6.63 -13.65 8.38
N GLY A 76 7.54 -14.54 8.78
CA GLY A 76 8.86 -14.14 9.30
C GLY A 76 9.87 -13.68 8.23
N LEU A 77 9.53 -13.73 6.95
CA LEU A 77 10.36 -13.22 5.85
C LEU A 77 10.05 -11.76 5.52
N VAL A 78 8.84 -11.29 5.82
CA VAL A 78 8.35 -9.94 5.47
C VAL A 78 8.38 -8.95 6.65
N GLU A 79 8.90 -9.37 7.82
CA GLU A 79 9.12 -8.53 9.02
C GLU A 79 10.45 -7.77 9.01
#